data_AF-A0A7C7R514-F1
#
_entry.id   AF-A0A7C7R514-F1
#
_cell.length_a   1.000
_cell.length_b   1.000
_cell.length_c   1.000
_cell.angle_alpha   90.00
_cell.angle_beta   90.00
_cell.angle_gamma   90.00
#
_symmetry.space_group_name_H-M   'P 1'
#
loop_
_entity.id
_entity.type
_entity.pdbx_description
1 polymer ?
#
loop_
_entity_poly.entity_id
_entity_poly.type
_entity_poly.pdbx_seq_one_letter_code
_entity_poly.pdbx_strand_id
1 'polypeptide(L)'
;MHTSRAELVIKHVAPQRATEALALAMQGMDADEQAARTAQLAGQATSSGSPQGCVFQGSRGGRLVGAVLVESYPGGTAMAWPPGLVASEP
;
A
#
# COMPACT_ATOMS: atom_id res chain seq x y z
N MET A 1 -8.53 -7.04 -31.95
CA MET A 1 -7.62 -6.03 -31.37
C MET A 1 -7.12 -6.57 -30.05
N HIS A 2 -5.87 -7.03 -29.98
CA HIS A 2 -5.26 -7.45 -28.71
C HIS A 2 -4.85 -6.20 -27.94
N THR A 3 -5.65 -5.79 -26.96
CA THR A 3 -5.23 -4.76 -26.01
C THR A 3 -4.07 -5.37 -25.21
N SER A 4 -2.83 -4.99 -25.51
CA SER A 4 -1.69 -5.42 -24.70
C SER A 4 -1.89 -4.86 -23.29
N ARG A 5 -2.31 -5.73 -22.35
CA ARG A 5 -2.57 -5.34 -20.96
C ARG A 5 -1.23 -4.92 -20.38
N ALA A 6 -1.10 -3.65 -20.01
CA ALA A 6 0.12 -3.14 -19.41
C ALA A 6 0.54 -4.01 -18.20
N GLU A 7 1.83 -4.33 -18.14
CA GLU A 7 2.41 -5.19 -17.12
C GLU A 7 2.15 -4.65 -15.71
N LEU A 8 1.83 -5.55 -14.77
CA LEU A 8 1.72 -5.21 -13.35
C LEU A 8 3.11 -5.25 -12.72
N VAL A 9 3.54 -4.11 -12.19
CA VAL A 9 4.82 -3.96 -11.50
C VAL A 9 4.55 -3.66 -10.03
N ILE A 10 5.07 -4.52 -9.14
CA ILE A 10 4.98 -4.36 -7.69
C ILE A 10 6.35 -3.93 -7.14
N LYS A 11 6.39 -2.81 -6.43
CA LYS A 11 7.62 -2.23 -5.87
C LYS A 11 7.33 -1.54 -4.54
N HIS A 12 8.37 -1.25 -3.76
CA HIS A 12 8.25 -0.31 -2.65
C HIS A 12 7.67 1.02 -3.14
N VAL A 13 6.75 1.59 -2.37
CA VAL A 13 6.18 2.90 -2.68
C VAL A 13 7.27 3.97 -2.56
N ALA A 14 7.32 4.89 -3.51
CA ALA A 14 8.14 6.09 -3.37
C ALA A 14 7.56 6.98 -2.24
N PRO A 15 8.37 7.69 -1.45
CA PRO A 15 7.87 8.54 -0.36
C PRO A 15 6.79 9.53 -0.79
N GLN A 16 6.89 10.08 -2.00
CA GLN A 16 5.93 11.03 -2.57
C GLN A 16 4.55 10.41 -2.86
N ARG A 17 4.48 9.08 -3.00
CA ARG A 17 3.24 8.32 -3.26
C ARG A 17 2.77 7.53 -2.03
N ALA A 18 3.47 7.63 -0.90
CA ALA A 18 3.16 6.85 0.30
C ALA A 18 1.74 7.10 0.82
N THR A 19 1.31 8.36 0.90
CA THR A 19 -0.03 8.73 1.33
C THR A 19 -1.12 8.17 0.40
N GLU A 20 -0.93 8.29 -0.91
CA GLU A 20 -1.89 7.78 -1.92
C GLU A 20 -2.00 6.24 -1.85
N ALA A 21 -0.85 5.56 -1.77
CA ALA A 21 -0.83 4.11 -1.65
C ALA A 21 -1.43 3.61 -0.31
N LEU A 22 -1.14 4.30 0.80
CA LEU A 22 -1.76 3.99 2.09
C LEU A 22 -3.28 4.17 2.04
N ALA A 23 -3.76 5.29 1.50
CA ALA A 23 -5.18 5.52 1.33
C ALA A 23 -5.83 4.40 0.50
N LEU A 24 -5.19 3.98 -0.58
CA LEU A 24 -5.65 2.86 -1.43
C LEU A 24 -5.66 1.52 -0.67
N ALA A 25 -4.64 1.23 0.13
CA ALA A 25 -4.60 0.02 0.96
C ALA A 25 -5.69 0.02 2.04
N MET A 26 -6.08 1.20 2.52
CA MET A 26 -7.09 1.40 3.57
C MET A 26 -8.50 1.67 3.04
N GLN A 27 -8.74 1.56 1.72
CA GLN A 27 -10.02 1.92 1.08
C GLN A 27 -11.26 1.16 1.60
N GLY A 28 -11.07 0.05 2.31
CA GLY A 28 -12.14 -0.74 2.92
C GLY A 28 -12.48 -0.34 4.36
N MET A 29 -11.81 0.68 4.91
CA MET A 29 -12.07 1.22 6.26
C MET A 29 -13.09 2.35 6.20
N ASP A 30 -13.65 2.68 7.37
CA ASP A 30 -14.38 3.94 7.53
C ASP A 30 -13.48 5.14 7.20
N ALA A 31 -14.06 6.23 6.68
CA ALA A 31 -13.30 7.38 6.20
C ALA A 31 -12.47 8.07 7.30
N ASP A 32 -13.00 8.14 8.53
CA ASP A 32 -12.29 8.76 9.65
C ASP A 32 -11.16 7.86 10.14
N GLU A 33 -11.41 6.54 10.21
CA GLU A 33 -10.39 5.54 10.55
C GLU A 33 -9.28 5.50 9.50
N GLN A 34 -9.65 5.53 8.22
CA GLN A 34 -8.73 5.57 7.09
C GLN A 34 -7.82 6.79 7.17
N ALA A 35 -8.38 7.98 7.41
CA ALA A 35 -7.63 9.22 7.49
C ALA A 35 -6.64 9.20 8.68
N ALA A 36 -7.12 8.77 9.86
CA ALA A 36 -6.29 8.66 11.06
C ALA A 36 -5.13 7.67 10.86
N ARG A 37 -5.41 6.48 10.32
CA ARG A 37 -4.41 5.43 10.11
C ARG A 37 -3.39 5.82 9.02
N THR A 38 -3.85 6.45 7.95
CA THR A 38 -2.96 6.95 6.89
C THR A 38 -2.00 8.02 7.42
N ALA A 39 -2.50 8.98 8.20
CA ALA A 39 -1.67 10.02 8.80
C ALA A 39 -0.64 9.44 9.79
N GLN A 40 -1.06 8.49 10.64
CA GLN A 40 -0.19 7.81 11.59
C GLN A 40 0.97 7.09 10.87
N LEU A 41 0.67 6.29 9.84
CA LEU A 41 1.68 5.52 9.11
C LEU A 41 2.61 6.41 8.29
N ALA A 42 2.09 7.48 7.68
CA ALA A 42 2.90 8.48 6.99
C ALA A 42 3.87 9.20 7.95
N GLY A 43 3.43 9.51 9.18
CA GLY A 43 4.27 10.11 10.22
C GLY A 43 5.33 9.16 10.79
N GLN A 44 5.08 7.85 10.81
CA GLN A 44 6.08 6.86 11.22
C GLN A 44 7.20 6.72 10.18
N ALA A 45 6.85 6.71 8.88
CA ALA A 45 7.82 6.63 7.79
C ALA A 45 8.83 7.79 7.80
N THR A 46 8.47 8.95 8.36
CA THR A 46 9.35 10.11 8.48
C THR A 46 10.14 10.15 9.79
N SER A 47 9.70 9.44 10.83
CA SER A 47 10.24 9.56 12.20
C SER A 47 11.16 8.42 12.63
N SER A 48 11.07 7.24 12.01
CA SER A 48 11.91 6.07 12.37
C SER A 48 12.60 5.49 11.14
N GLY A 49 13.93 5.41 11.18
CA GLY A 49 14.79 4.88 10.11
C GLY A 49 14.66 3.38 9.82
N SER A 50 13.62 2.73 10.32
CA SER A 50 13.26 1.36 9.93
C SER A 50 11.75 1.21 10.08
N PRO A 51 11.00 1.15 8.97
CA PRO A 51 9.57 1.09 9.06
C PRO A 51 9.18 -0.32 9.52
N GLN A 52 8.58 -0.41 10.70
CA GLN A 52 7.86 -1.62 11.13
C GLN A 52 6.72 -1.96 10.16
N GLY A 53 6.39 -1.07 9.20
CA GLY A 53 5.50 -1.34 8.08
C GLY A 53 6.00 -0.83 6.72
N CYS A 54 6.23 -1.72 5.76
CA CYS A 54 6.54 -1.35 4.38
C CYS A 54 5.27 -1.25 3.54
N VAL A 55 5.15 -0.20 2.72
CA VAL A 55 4.07 -0.08 1.74
C VAL A 55 4.60 -0.43 0.36
N PHE A 56 3.92 -1.36 -0.30
CA PHE A 56 4.18 -1.72 -1.69
C PHE A 56 3.07 -1.15 -2.56
N GLN A 57 3.45 -0.65 -3.74
CA GLN A 57 2.55 -0.21 -4.78
C GLN A 57 2.52 -1.22 -5.92
N GLY A 58 1.33 -1.50 -6.44
CA GLY A 58 1.12 -2.12 -7.74
C GLY A 58 0.86 -1.04 -8.78
N SER A 59 1.58 -1.07 -9.89
CA SER A 59 1.39 -0.12 -10.99
C SER A 59 1.28 -0.79 -12.34
N ARG A 60 0.46 -0.24 -13.24
CA ARG A 60 0.36 -0.65 -14.65
C ARG A 60 0.49 0.58 -15.52
N GLY A 61 1.44 0.57 -16.46
CA GLY A 61 1.69 1.72 -17.33
C GLY A 61 1.97 3.03 -16.57
N GLY A 62 2.58 2.95 -15.39
CA GLY A 62 2.88 4.11 -14.52
C GLY A 62 1.73 4.56 -13.60
N ARG A 63 0.51 4.06 -13.79
CA ARG A 63 -0.64 4.33 -12.93
C ARG A 63 -0.66 3.41 -11.71
N LEU A 64 -0.89 3.96 -10.53
CA LEU A 64 -1.14 3.19 -9.31
C LEU A 64 -2.46 2.44 -9.45
N VAL A 65 -2.45 1.13 -9.22
CA VAL A 65 -3.64 0.26 -9.34
C VAL A 65 -3.88 -0.60 -8.11
N GLY A 66 -2.98 -0.57 -7.14
CA GLY A 66 -3.11 -1.31 -5.90
C GLY A 66 -2.02 -0.93 -4.90
N ALA A 67 -2.26 -1.21 -3.64
CA ALA A 67 -1.27 -1.05 -2.59
C ALA A 67 -1.47 -2.08 -1.49
N VAL A 68 -0.38 -2.46 -0.84
CA VAL A 68 -0.40 -3.32 0.34
C VAL A 68 0.56 -2.77 1.38
N LEU A 69 0.08 -2.64 2.60
CA LEU A 69 0.89 -2.40 3.79
C LEU A 69 1.31 -3.76 4.36
N VAL A 70 2.59 -3.92 4.66
CA VAL A 70 3.14 -5.11 5.32
C VAL A 70 3.82 -4.67 6.61
N GLU A 71 3.21 -4.99 7.75
CA GLU A 71 3.72 -4.69 9.08
C GLU A 71 4.40 -5.93 9.70
N SER A 72 5.60 -5.76 10.24
CA SER A 72 6.35 -6.81 10.93
C SER A 72 6.34 -6.58 12.44
N TYR A 73 5.97 -7.61 13.19
CA TYR A 73 5.86 -7.58 14.64
C TYR A 73 7.00 -8.36 15.31
N PRO A 74 7.36 -8.00 16.55
CA PRO A 74 8.27 -8.80 17.35
C PRO A 74 7.83 -10.28 17.41
N GLY A 75 8.77 -11.19 17.23
CA GLY A 75 8.49 -12.63 17.16
C GLY A 75 8.32 -13.18 15.74
N GLY A 76 8.49 -12.35 14.70
CA GLY A 76 8.57 -12.81 13.30
C GLY A 76 7.23 -12.87 12.56
N THR A 77 6.14 -12.39 13.18
CA THR A 77 4.83 -12.29 12.54
C THR A 77 4.80 -11.11 11.58
N ALA A 78 4.27 -11.32 10.38
CA ALA A 78 3.97 -10.24 9.44
C ALA A 78 2.45 -10.16 9.17
N MET A 79 1.91 -8.95 9.18
CA MET A 79 0.54 -8.66 8.79
C MET A 79 0.54 -7.92 7.45
N ALA A 80 -0.31 -8.35 6.52
CA ALA A 80 -0.52 -7.66 5.26
C ALA A 80 -1.93 -7.06 5.21
N TRP A 81 -2.06 -5.82 4.73
CA TRP A 81 -3.32 -5.12 4.59
C TRP A 81 -3.43 -4.42 3.23
N PRO A 82 -4.55 -4.54 2.48
CA PRO A 82 -5.76 -5.28 2.84
C PRO A 82 -5.53 -6.81 2.84
N PRO A 83 -6.32 -7.58 3.61
CA PRO A 83 -6.13 -9.03 3.76
C PRO A 83 -6.41 -9.83 2.48
N GLY A 84 -6.99 -9.18 1.46
CA GLY A 84 -7.12 -9.71 0.11
C GLY A 84 -6.39 -8.82 -0.89
N LEU A 85 -5.30 -9.31 -1.46
CA LEU A 85 -4.77 -8.82 -2.75
C LEU A 85 -5.63 -9.40 -3.87
N VAL A 86 -6.91 -9.04 -3.91
CA VAL A 86 -7.71 -9.28 -5.10
C VAL A 86 -7.33 -8.16 -6.05
N ALA A 87 -6.72 -8.50 -7.19
CA ALA A 87 -6.68 -7.55 -8.29
C ALA A 87 -8.13 -7.09 -8.50
N SER A 88 -8.45 -5.85 -8.17
CA SER A 88 -9.79 -5.31 -8.37
C SER A 88 -10.00 -5.11 -9.86
N GLU A 89 -10.07 -6.21 -10.62
CA GLU A 89 -10.51 -6.38 -12.01
C GLU A 89 -10.19 -7.82 -12.48
N PRO A 90 -11.04 -8.44 -13.33
CA PRO A 90 -10.74 -9.70 -14.01
C PRO A 90 -9.51 -9.64 -14.96
#